data_AF-A0A366KBJ5-F1
#
_entry.id   AF-A0A366KBJ5-F1
#
_cell.length_a   1.000
_cell.length_b   1.000
_cell.length_c   1.000
_cell.angle_alpha   90.00
_cell.angle_beta   90.00
_cell.angle_gamma   90.00
#
_symmetry.space_group_name_H-M   'P 1'
#
loop_
_entity.id
_entity.type
_entity.pdbx_description
1 polymer ?
#
loop_
_entity_poly.entity_id
_entity_poly.type
_entity_poly.pdbx_seq_one_letter_code
_entity_poly.pdbx_strand_id
1 'polypeptide(L)' 'MAKKAQALEQKRPNIFKRIGMFIKQVIDEIRKVVAPTGGELLGWSVAVFIFVLFLMVLVTALDFGLGKLVMLVFG' A
#
# COMPACT_ATOMS: atom_id res chain seq x y z
N MET A 1 14.71 -0.09 60.06
CA MET A 1 15.27 0.17 58.71
C MET A 1 15.20 -1.09 57.82
N ALA A 2 14.01 -1.54 57.39
CA ALA A 2 13.89 -2.80 56.63
C ALA A 2 12.96 -2.73 55.40
N LYS A 3 12.64 -1.53 54.89
CA LYS A 3 11.72 -1.34 53.75
C LYS A 3 12.37 -0.82 52.45
N LYS A 4 13.70 -0.89 52.33
CA LYS A 4 14.42 -0.38 51.13
C LYS A 4 15.20 -1.42 50.34
N ALA A 5 15.23 -2.69 50.76
CA ALA A 5 16.05 -3.73 50.11
C ALA A 5 15.32 -4.55 49.01
N GLN A 6 14.01 -4.36 48.81
CA GLN A 6 13.26 -5.08 47.76
C GLN A 6 13.24 -4.32 46.41
N ALA A 7 14.04 -3.27 46.27
CA ALA A 7 14.07 -2.42 45.09
C ALA A 7 14.92 -2.97 43.91
N LEU A 8 15.45 -4.20 43.99
CA LEU A 8 16.50 -4.66 43.06
C LEU A 8 16.34 -6.08 42.51
N GLU A 9 15.15 -6.68 42.52
CA GLU A 9 14.90 -7.78 41.56
C GLU A 9 14.51 -7.18 40.21
N GLN A 10 15.50 -6.61 39.51
CA GLN A 10 15.37 -6.26 38.10
C GLN A 10 15.19 -7.55 37.30
N LYS A 11 13.94 -8.00 37.19
CA LYS A 11 13.50 -8.95 36.18
C LYS A 11 13.85 -8.34 34.83
N ARG A 12 14.89 -8.88 34.18
CA ARG A 12 15.28 -8.53 32.81
C ARG A 12 14.00 -8.43 31.97
N PRO A 13 13.77 -7.34 31.22
CA PRO A 13 12.55 -7.24 30.42
C PRO A 13 12.51 -8.43 29.46
N ASN A 14 11.55 -9.34 29.67
CA ASN A 14 11.33 -10.52 28.84
C ASN A 14 11.23 -10.10 27.36
N ILE A 15 11.79 -10.90 26.46
CA ILE A 15 11.67 -10.74 24.99
C ILE A 15 10.19 -10.54 24.58
N PHE A 16 9.27 -11.23 25.26
CA PHE A 16 7.82 -11.07 25.11
C PHE A 16 7.30 -9.66 25.41
N LYS A 17 7.87 -8.96 26.40
CA LYS A 17 7.50 -7.57 26.71
C LYS A 17 7.97 -6.60 25.61
N ARG A 18 9.09 -6.91 24.95
CA ARG A 18 9.62 -6.13 23.83
C ARG A 18 8.76 -6.29 22.57
N ILE A 19 8.36 -7.53 22.26
CA ILE A 19 7.43 -7.82 21.15
C ILE A 19 6.06 -7.19 21.41
N GLY A 20 5.54 -7.27 22.63
CA GLY A 20 4.27 -6.61 23.00
C GLY A 20 4.30 -5.09 22.86
N MET A 21 5.43 -4.44 23.21
CA MET A 21 5.62 -3.00 22.96
C MET A 21 5.69 -2.67 21.46
N PHE A 22 6.37 -3.50 20.67
CA PHE A 22 6.47 -3.30 19.23
C PHE A 22 5.10 -3.38 18.54
N ILE A 23 4.28 -4.37 18.88
CA ILE A 23 2.92 -4.50 18.33
C ILE A 23 2.07 -3.26 18.69
N LYS A 24 2.17 -2.79 19.94
CA LYS A 24 1.50 -1.54 20.35
C LYS A 24 1.93 -0.35 19.50
N GLN A 25 3.22 -0.19 19.27
CA GLN A 25 3.77 0.88 18.41
C GLN A 25 3.25 0.78 16.97
N VAL A 26 3.19 -0.43 16.40
CA VAL A 26 2.65 -0.64 15.04
C VAL A 26 1.18 -0.25 14.96
N ILE A 27 0.36 -0.59 15.96
CA ILE A 27 -1.05 -0.19 16.01
C ILE A 27 -1.19 1.33 16.14
N ASP A 28 -0.36 1.96 16.98
CA ASP A 28 -0.34 3.41 17.15
C ASP A 28 0.07 4.13 15.84
N GLU A 29 0.98 3.54 15.06
CA GLU A 29 1.38 4.08 13.75
C GLU A 29 0.32 3.87 12.67
N ILE A 30 -0.34 2.70 12.65
CA ILE A 30 -1.44 2.42 11.71
C ILE A 30 -2.61 3.39 11.94
N ARG A 31 -2.87 3.80 13.19
CA ARG A 31 -3.88 4.82 13.50
C ARG A 31 -3.56 6.21 12.97
N LYS A 32 -2.28 6.50 12.68
CA LYS A 32 -1.85 7.76 12.07
C LYS A 32 -2.00 7.75 10.54
N VAL A 33 -2.20 6.58 9.94
CA VAL A 33 -2.50 6.50 8.51
C VAL A 33 -3.93 7.02 8.33
N VAL A 34 -4.03 8.21 7.72
CA VAL A 34 -5.31 8.79 7.32
C VAL A 34 -5.97 7.86 6.30
N ALA A 35 -7.04 7.19 6.72
CA ALA A 35 -7.85 6.38 5.82
C ALA A 35 -8.59 7.33 4.85
N PRO A 36 -8.51 7.07 3.54
CA PRO A 36 -9.14 7.93 2.55
C PRO A 36 -10.67 7.87 2.69
N THR A 37 -11.33 8.98 2.35
CA THR A 37 -12.79 9.02 2.25
C THR A 37 -13.25 8.30 0.98
N GLY A 38 -14.48 7.75 0.98
CA GLY A 38 -15.01 7.02 -0.18
C GLY A 38 -15.01 7.82 -1.49
N GLY A 39 -15.10 9.16 -1.41
CA GLY A 39 -15.02 10.05 -2.57
C GLY A 39 -13.62 10.12 -3.21
N GLU A 40 -12.56 10.07 -2.41
CA GLU A 40 -11.17 10.07 -2.92
C GLU A 40 -10.85 8.75 -3.65
N LEU A 41 -11.35 7.62 -3.11
CA LEU A 41 -11.22 6.31 -3.76
C LEU A 41 -11.88 6.28 -5.13
N LEU A 42 -13.05 6.90 -5.28
CA LEU A 42 -13.72 7.04 -6.58
C LEU A 42 -12.90 7.91 -7.53
N GLY A 43 -12.36 9.04 -7.05
CA GLY A 43 -11.49 9.91 -7.85
C GLY A 43 -10.26 9.17 -8.39
N TRP A 44 -9.58 8.40 -7.54
CA TRP A 44 -8.42 7.59 -7.94
C TRP A 44 -8.80 6.50 -8.93
N SER A 45 -9.93 5.82 -8.70
CA SER A 45 -10.42 4.78 -9.61
C SER A 45 -10.76 5.36 -10.99
N VAL A 46 -11.50 6.47 -11.04
CA VAL A 46 -11.88 7.14 -12.30
C VAL A 46 -10.66 7.60 -13.08
N ALA A 47 -9.66 8.18 -12.41
CA ALA A 47 -8.41 8.59 -13.06
C ALA A 47 -7.71 7.39 -13.75
N VAL A 48 -7.64 6.24 -13.08
CA VAL A 48 -7.07 5.01 -13.65
C VAL A 48 -7.91 4.53 -14.84
N PHE A 49 -9.23 4.54 -14.74
CA PHE A 49 -10.12 4.15 -15.85
C PHE A 49 -9.90 4.99 -17.10
N ILE A 50 -9.80 6.31 -16.96
CA ILE A 50 -9.53 7.22 -18.10
C ILE A 50 -8.19 6.89 -18.75
N PHE A 51 -7.16 6.67 -17.93
CA PHE A 51 -5.83 6.31 -18.44
C PHE A 51 -5.82 4.97 -19.19
N VAL A 52 -6.47 3.94 -18.64
CA VAL A 52 -6.57 2.62 -19.28
C VAL A 52 -7.35 2.69 -20.60
N LEU A 53 -8.47 3.41 -20.62
CA LEU A 53 -9.27 3.60 -21.85
C LEU A 53 -8.47 4.30 -22.94
N PHE A 54 -7.68 5.32 -22.57
CA PHE A 54 -6.80 5.99 -23.53
C PHE A 54 -5.79 5.03 -24.15
N LEU A 55 -5.13 4.18 -23.34
CA LEU A 55 -4.20 3.18 -23.86
C LEU A 55 -4.90 2.14 -24.73
N MET A 56 -6.10 1.69 -24.37
CA MET A 56 -6.87 0.76 -25.20
C MET A 56 -7.16 1.36 -26.59
N VAL A 57 -7.55 2.63 -26.66
CA VAL A 57 -7.80 3.31 -27.94
C VAL A 57 -6.52 3.41 -28.76
N LEU A 58 -5.41 3.83 -28.14
CA LEU A 58 -4.13 3.97 -28.82
C LEU A 58 -3.64 2.63 -29.39
N VAL A 59 -3.64 1.58 -28.57
CA VAL A 59 -3.22 0.23 -28.98
C VAL A 59 -4.13 -0.28 -30.09
N THR A 60 -5.45 -0.13 -29.97
CA THR A 60 -6.40 -0.55 -31.01
C THR A 60 -6.13 0.18 -32.34
N ALA A 61 -5.85 1.48 -32.29
CA ALA A 61 -5.54 2.26 -33.50
C ALA A 61 -4.23 1.79 -34.16
N LEU A 62 -3.20 1.50 -33.36
CA LEU A 62 -1.95 0.93 -33.86
C LEU A 62 -2.14 -0.47 -34.42
N ASP A 63 -2.89 -1.34 -33.75
CA ASP A 63 -3.16 -2.70 -34.21
C ASP A 63 -3.89 -2.70 -35.56
N PHE A 64 -4.90 -1.83 -35.72
CA PHE A 64 -5.59 -1.64 -37.00
C PHE A 64 -4.66 -1.04 -38.06
N GLY A 65 -3.90 -0.01 -37.73
CA GLY A 65 -3.02 0.68 -38.66
C GLY A 65 -1.91 -0.25 -39.16
N LEU A 66 -1.18 -0.87 -38.25
CA LEU A 66 -0.10 -1.81 -38.55
C LEU A 66 -0.64 -3.08 -39.20
N GLY A 67 -1.77 -3.62 -38.74
CA GLY A 67 -2.40 -4.80 -39.35
C GLY A 67 -2.77 -4.58 -40.83
N LYS A 68 -3.29 -3.40 -41.17
CA LYS A 68 -3.54 -3.00 -42.57
C LYS A 68 -2.26 -2.84 -43.38
N LEU A 69 -1.21 -2.29 -42.76
CA LEU A 69 0.09 -2.08 -43.40
C LEU A 69 0.79 -3.42 -43.70
N VAL A 70 0.73 -4.36 -42.77
CA VAL A 70 1.26 -5.72 -42.94
C VAL A 70 0.53 -6.45 -44.06
N MET A 71 -0.80 -6.37 -44.14
CA MET A 71 -1.57 -6.94 -45.25
C MET A 71 -1.21 -6.33 -46.61
N LEU A 72 -0.82 -5.06 -46.66
CA LEU A 72 -0.39 -4.40 -47.90
C LEU A 72 1.04 -4.80 -48.33
N VAL A 73 1.93 -5.06 -47.36
CA VAL A 73 3.34 -5.37 -47.63
C VAL A 73 3.58 -6.86 -47.87
N PHE A 74 2.83 -7.72 -47.18
CA PHE A 74 3.02 -9.18 -47.18
C PHE A 74 1.83 -9.97 -47.72
N GLY A 75 0.71 -9.31 -48.04
CA GLY A 75 -0.47 -9.91 -48.64
C GLY A 75 -0.43 -9.91 -50.16
#